data_AF-A2A3D9-F1
#
_entry.id   AF-A2A3D9-F1
#
_cell.length_a   1.000
_cell.length_b   1.000
_cell.length_c   1.000
_cell.angle_alpha   90.00
_cell.angle_beta   90.00
_cell.angle_gamma   90.00
#
_symmetry.space_group_name_H-M   'P 1'
#
loop_
_entity.id
_entity.type
_entity.pdbx_description
1 polymer ?
#
loop_
_entity_poly.entity_id
_entity_poly.type
_entity_poly.pdbx_seq_one_letter_code
_entity_poly.pdbx_strand_id
1 'polypeptide(L)'
;MFRQFYLWTCLASGIILGSLFEICLGQYDDDCKLARGGPPATIVAIDEESRNGTILVDNMLIKGTAGGPDPTIELSLKDNVDYWVLMDPVKQ
;
A
#
# COMPACT_ATOMS: atom_id res chain seq x y z
N MET A 1 10.06 -40.95 31.84
CA MET A 1 8.96 -40.62 30.91
C MET A 1 8.44 -39.18 31.05
N PHE A 2 8.20 -38.66 32.26
CA PHE A 2 7.63 -37.30 32.46
C PHE A 2 8.44 -36.13 31.86
N ARG A 3 9.78 -36.17 31.94
CA ARG A 3 10.65 -35.11 31.41
C ARG A 3 10.60 -34.96 29.89
N GLN A 4 10.41 -36.07 29.17
CA GLN A 4 10.34 -36.07 27.69
C GLN A 4 9.00 -35.50 27.19
N PHE A 5 7.91 -35.80 27.90
CA PHE A 5 6.59 -35.23 27.62
C PHE A 5 6.56 -33.72 27.82
N TYR A 6 7.17 -33.21 28.90
CA TYR A 6 7.24 -31.79 29.18
C TYR A 6 8.08 -31.02 28.14
N LEU A 7 9.19 -31.61 27.68
CA LEU A 7 10.01 -31.03 26.61
C LEU A 7 9.23 -30.94 25.29
N TRP A 8 8.45 -31.96 24.95
CA TRP A 8 7.62 -31.96 23.74
C TRP A 8 6.47 -30.95 23.80
N THR A 9 5.80 -30.81 24.95
CA THR A 9 4.76 -29.79 25.10
C THR A 9 5.32 -28.36 25.07
N CYS A 10 6.50 -28.13 25.63
CA CYS A 10 7.19 -26.84 25.53
C CYS A 10 7.59 -26.50 24.07
N LEU A 11 8.12 -27.47 23.32
CA LEU A 11 8.47 -27.28 21.90
C LEU A 11 7.23 -26.99 21.05
N ALA A 12 6.14 -27.73 21.26
CA ALA A 12 4.88 -27.50 20.54
C ALA A 12 4.30 -26.10 20.83
N SER A 13 4.32 -25.68 22.11
CA SER A 13 3.89 -24.34 22.51
C SER A 13 4.76 -23.25 21.88
N GLY A 14 6.08 -23.43 21.85
CA GLY A 14 7.02 -22.50 21.22
C GLY A 14 6.78 -22.31 19.72
N ILE A 15 6.46 -23.39 18.99
CA ILE A 15 6.15 -23.31 17.55
C ILE A 15 4.84 -22.57 17.31
N ILE A 16 3.81 -22.81 18.13
CA ILE A 16 2.52 -22.10 18.02
C ILE A 16 2.68 -20.61 18.34
N LEU A 17 3.41 -20.27 19.41
CA LEU A 17 3.69 -18.88 19.76
C LEU A 17 4.54 -18.17 18.69
N GLY A 18 5.58 -18.86 18.19
CA GLY A 18 6.45 -18.31 17.15
C GLY A 18 5.71 -18.06 15.84
N SER A 19 4.85 -18.98 15.41
CA SER A 19 4.04 -18.82 14.20
C SER A 19 2.98 -17.73 14.33
N LEU A 20 2.36 -17.56 15.50
CA LEU A 20 1.47 -16.42 15.76
C LEU A 20 2.22 -15.08 15.73
N PHE A 21 3.45 -15.05 16.24
CA PHE A 21 4.27 -13.84 16.27
C PHE A 21 4.74 -13.40 14.87
N GLU A 22 5.11 -14.34 14.00
CA GLU A 22 5.42 -14.09 12.59
C GLU A 22 4.21 -13.50 11.83
N ILE A 23 2.99 -13.97 12.10
CA ILE A 23 1.77 -13.42 11.48
C ILE A 23 1.48 -12.00 11.99
N CYS A 24 1.75 -11.71 13.26
CA CYS A 24 1.58 -10.37 13.83
C CYS A 24 2.63 -9.37 13.33
N LEU A 25 3.87 -9.81 13.08
CA LEU A 25 4.94 -8.95 12.56
C LEU A 25 4.97 -8.84 11.03
N GLY A 26 4.37 -9.81 10.33
CA GLY A 26 4.22 -9.81 8.88
C GLY A 26 3.16 -8.83 8.40
N GLN A 27 3.03 -7.64 9.01
CA GLN A 27 2.32 -6.51 8.40
C GLN A 27 3.07 -6.14 7.12
N TYR A 28 2.64 -6.84 6.06
CA TYR A 28 2.89 -6.62 4.66
C TYR A 28 3.15 -5.14 4.39
N ASP A 29 4.33 -4.86 3.83
CA ASP A 29 4.64 -3.60 3.18
C ASP A 29 3.79 -3.53 1.90
N ASP A 30 2.52 -3.19 2.12
CA ASP A 30 1.48 -3.06 1.11
C ASP A 30 1.46 -1.66 0.50
N ASP A 31 2.35 -0.79 0.98
CA ASP A 31 2.55 0.55 0.51
C ASP A 31 2.94 0.55 -0.97
N CYS A 32 2.54 1.61 -1.67
CA CYS A 32 2.62 1.76 -3.13
C CYS A 32 1.75 0.80 -3.95
N LYS A 33 0.95 -0.09 -3.35
CA LYS A 33 0.00 -0.94 -4.09
C LYS A 33 -1.34 -0.25 -4.29
N LEU A 34 -2.07 -0.62 -5.34
CA LEU A 34 -3.45 -0.18 -5.52
C LEU A 34 -4.37 -0.81 -4.47
N ALA A 35 -5.11 0.03 -3.75
CA ALA A 35 -6.16 -0.31 -2.79
C ALA A 35 -7.51 -0.62 -3.49
N ARG A 36 -7.47 -1.00 -4.76
CA ARG A 36 -8.64 -1.35 -5.58
C ARG A 36 -8.38 -2.61 -6.39
N GLY A 37 -9.46 -3.32 -6.72
CA GLY A 37 -9.41 -4.38 -7.72
C GLY A 37 -9.34 -3.83 -9.15
N GLY A 38 -9.36 -4.74 -10.12
CA GLY A 38 -9.37 -4.41 -11.55
C GLY A 38 -7.97 -4.38 -12.17
N PRO A 39 -7.85 -3.82 -13.40
CA PRO A 39 -6.58 -3.76 -14.10
C PRO A 39 -5.60 -2.79 -13.42
N PRO A 40 -4.28 -2.99 -13.62
CA PRO A 40 -3.24 -2.14 -13.03
C PRO A 40 -3.24 -0.71 -13.57
N ALA A 41 -3.74 -0.49 -14.78
CA ALA A 41 -3.87 0.85 -15.35
C ALA A 41 -5.09 1.60 -14.79
N THR A 42 -4.93 2.89 -14.51
CA THR A 42 -6.05 3.81 -14.27
C THR A 42 -6.33 4.54 -15.58
N ILE A 43 -7.45 4.24 -16.22
CA ILE A 43 -7.83 4.81 -17.52
C ILE A 43 -9.03 5.73 -17.29
N VAL A 44 -8.91 6.98 -17.73
CA VAL A 44 -9.94 8.02 -17.62
C VAL A 44 -10.11 8.73 -18.95
N ALA A 45 -11.29 9.32 -19.16
CA ALA A 45 -11.60 10.12 -20.34
C ALA A 45 -12.06 11.52 -19.91
N ILE A 46 -11.66 12.52 -20.68
CA ILE A 46 -12.10 13.91 -20.52
C ILE A 46 -12.46 14.46 -21.90
N ASP A 47 -13.28 15.51 -21.90
CA ASP A 47 -13.58 16.23 -23.13
C ASP A 47 -12.36 17.04 -23.57
N GLU A 48 -12.18 17.17 -24.89
CA GLU A 48 -11.20 18.10 -25.45
C GLU A 48 -11.50 19.54 -25.03
N GLU A 49 -10.48 20.38 -24.99
CA GLU A 49 -10.59 21.79 -24.54
C GLU A 49 -11.13 21.98 -23.11
N SER A 50 -11.01 20.93 -22.28
CA SER A 50 -11.26 21.00 -20.84
C SER A 50 -10.50 22.16 -20.18
N ARG A 51 -11.16 22.82 -19.21
CA ARG A 51 -10.59 23.98 -18.51
C ARG A 51 -9.34 23.60 -17.70
N ASN A 52 -8.45 24.56 -17.49
CA ASN A 52 -7.32 24.36 -16.56
C ASN A 52 -7.84 23.99 -15.16
N GLY A 53 -7.26 22.95 -14.56
CA GLY A 53 -7.68 22.41 -13.27
C GLY A 53 -8.83 21.39 -13.32
N THR A 54 -9.25 20.93 -14.51
CA THR A 54 -10.14 19.76 -14.60
C THR A 54 -9.49 18.55 -13.93
N ILE A 55 -10.22 17.90 -13.03
CA ILE A 55 -9.76 16.70 -12.31
C ILE A 55 -9.75 15.53 -13.29
N LEU A 56 -8.56 14.96 -13.54
CA LEU A 56 -8.40 13.78 -14.40
C LEU A 56 -8.66 12.50 -13.62
N VAL A 57 -8.06 12.38 -12.43
CA VAL A 57 -8.28 11.31 -11.47
C VAL A 57 -8.51 11.97 -10.12
N ASP A 58 -9.61 11.60 -9.47
CA ASP A 58 -10.00 12.11 -8.16
C ASP A 58 -9.23 11.43 -7.03
N ASN A 59 -9.10 10.10 -7.11
CA ASN A 59 -8.36 9.29 -6.17
C ASN A 59 -7.62 8.14 -6.86
N MET A 60 -6.30 8.12 -6.74
CA MET A 60 -5.47 7.05 -7.34
C MET A 60 -5.60 5.72 -6.60
N LEU A 61 -6.11 5.75 -5.36
CA LEU A 61 -6.31 4.61 -4.46
C LEU A 61 -5.00 3.85 -4.29
N ILE A 62 -3.92 4.54 -3.97
CA ILE A 62 -2.62 3.95 -3.64
C ILE A 62 -2.53 3.80 -2.12
N LYS A 63 -2.06 2.64 -1.65
CA LYS A 63 -1.83 2.42 -0.23
C LYS A 63 -0.58 3.16 0.24
N GLY A 64 -0.68 3.77 1.42
CA GLY A 64 0.38 4.56 2.04
C GLY A 64 -0.04 6.02 2.21
N THR A 65 0.75 6.79 2.94
CA THR A 65 0.52 8.23 3.14
C THR A 65 1.69 9.01 2.56
N ALA A 66 1.46 9.87 1.56
CA ALA A 66 2.55 10.65 0.94
C ALA A 66 2.77 12.05 1.54
N GLY A 67 1.96 12.46 2.50
CA GLY A 67 2.04 13.77 3.16
C GLY A 67 2.00 13.68 4.68
N GLY A 68 2.14 14.82 5.36
CA GLY A 68 2.15 14.88 6.82
C GLY A 68 3.55 14.70 7.44
N PRO A 69 3.64 14.65 8.78
CA PRO A 69 4.92 14.62 9.49
C PRO A 69 5.65 13.26 9.41
N ASP A 70 4.96 12.19 9.01
CA ASP A 70 5.50 10.83 8.92
C ASP A 70 4.93 10.12 7.67
N PRO A 71 5.37 10.53 6.46
CA PRO A 71 4.91 9.91 5.21
C PRO A 71 5.51 8.51 5.08
N THR A 72 4.69 7.57 4.63
CA THR A 72 5.11 6.17 4.39
C THR A 72 5.49 5.91 2.93
N ILE A 73 5.04 6.77 2.00
CA ILE A 73 5.35 6.68 0.57
C ILE A 73 5.71 8.03 -0.05
N GLU A 74 6.31 8.01 -1.23
CA GLU A 74 6.56 9.20 -2.04
C GLU A 74 5.96 9.03 -3.43
N LEU A 75 5.17 10.01 -3.88
CA LEU A 75 4.55 9.99 -5.20
C LEU A 75 5.18 11.05 -6.09
N SER A 76 5.56 10.66 -7.31
CA SER A 76 6.04 11.59 -8.34
C SER A 76 5.45 11.24 -9.70
N LEU A 77 5.26 12.25 -10.55
CA LEU A 77 4.92 12.03 -11.95
C LEU A 77 6.19 11.71 -12.74
N LYS A 78 6.12 10.64 -13.55
CA LYS A 78 7.12 10.29 -14.56
C LYS A 78 6.51 10.46 -15.95
N ASP A 79 7.37 10.71 -16.93
CA ASP A 79 6.98 10.85 -18.34
C ASP A 79 5.84 11.86 -18.59
N ASN A 80 5.79 12.93 -17.80
CA ASN A 80 4.81 14.01 -17.92
C ASN A 80 5.18 14.96 -19.07
N VAL A 81 4.98 14.49 -20.30
CA VAL A 81 5.25 15.24 -21.52
C VAL A 81 4.44 16.55 -21.52
N ASP A 82 5.12 17.65 -21.81
CA ASP A 82 4.57 19.02 -21.85
C ASP A 82 3.85 19.48 -20.57
N TYR A 83 4.04 18.77 -19.46
CA TYR A 83 3.49 19.12 -18.13
C TYR A 83 1.95 19.24 -18.08
N TRP A 84 1.23 18.45 -18.89
CA TRP A 84 -0.24 18.45 -18.90
C TRP A 84 -0.88 17.97 -17.60
N VAL A 85 -0.18 17.10 -16.84
CA VAL A 85 -0.70 16.54 -15.60
C VAL A 85 -0.06 17.22 -14.40
N LEU A 86 -0.88 17.59 -13.42
CA LEU A 86 -0.45 18.03 -12.09
C LEU A 86 -0.94 17.02 -11.06
N MET A 87 -0.14 16.76 -10.03
CA MET A 87 -0.48 15.80 -8.97
C MET A 87 -0.40 16.49 -7.61
N ASP A 88 -1.46 16.32 -6.82
CA ASP A 88 -1.45 16.59 -5.39
C ASP A 88 -1.17 15.26 -4.66
N PRO A 89 0.06 15.04 -4.15
CA PRO A 89 0.42 13.76 -3.53
C PRO A 89 -0.30 13.54 -2.19
N VAL A 90 -0.82 14.59 -1.55
CA VAL A 90 -1.46 14.51 -0.22
C VAL A 90 -2.93 14.13 -0.34
N LYS A 91 -3.61 14.66 -1.36
CA LYS A 91 -4.99 14.30 -1.67
C LYS A 91 -5.00 13.09 -2.58
N GLN A 92 -4.75 11.93 -1.96
CA GLN A 92 -4.97 10.63 -2.57
C GLN A 92 -6.45 10.34 -2.58
#